data_AF-F0S515-F1
#
_entry.id   AF-F0S515-F1
#
_cell.length_a   1.000
_cell.length_b   1.000
_cell.length_c   1.000
_cell.angle_alpha   90.00
_cell.angle_beta   90.00
_cell.angle_gamma   90.00
#
_symmetry.space_group_name_H-M   'P 1'
#
loop_
_entity.id
_entity.type
_entity.pdbx_description
1 polymer ?
#
loop_
_entity_poly.entity_id
_entity_poly.type
_entity_poly.pdbx_seq_one_letter_code
_entity_poly.pdbx_strand_id
1 'polypeptide(L)'
;MKSLIKIVSVAFIVALSISTATAQSDKKTEEMLLKKEKKEMEARIQADKKIARKALRELRGSEVSDLSKQSFASDFGEVSDVSWARSTNFDEATFMKDGAKTTAYYDYDSKLVGTTVDKTINDLPPSAVNDINKHYEGYQINKVIMFNDNESNDSDMLLYGTQFEDANNYFVEVSNGVRNVVLMVSMDGNVSYFSTM
;
A
#
# COMPACT_ATOMS: atom_id res chain seq x y z
N MET A 1 -16.88 85.11 18.52
CA MET A 1 -17.40 83.83 17.99
C MET A 1 -16.49 83.33 16.88
N LYS A 2 -15.64 82.33 17.15
CA LYS A 2 -14.97 81.40 16.18
C LYS A 2 -13.79 80.72 16.87
N SER A 3 -14.06 79.76 17.76
CA SER A 3 -13.08 78.75 18.17
C SER A 3 -13.78 77.59 18.86
N LEU A 4 -14.39 76.71 18.08
CA LEU A 4 -14.81 75.37 18.50
C LEU A 4 -14.89 74.56 17.21
N ILE A 5 -14.61 73.25 17.25
CA ILE A 5 -14.39 72.34 16.12
C ILE A 5 -12.89 72.26 15.74
N LYS A 6 -12.19 71.27 16.32
CA LYS A 6 -11.12 70.48 15.65
C LYS A 6 -10.40 69.44 16.55
N ILE A 7 -10.94 69.05 17.71
CA ILE A 7 -10.38 67.97 18.53
C ILE A 7 -11.47 66.97 18.93
N VAL A 8 -12.01 66.24 17.95
CA VAL A 8 -12.79 65.01 18.21
C VAL A 8 -12.42 63.88 17.22
N SER A 9 -11.69 64.15 16.14
CA SER A 9 -11.61 63.19 15.02
C SER A 9 -10.45 62.18 15.05
N VAL A 10 -9.50 62.25 15.99
CA VAL A 10 -8.30 61.37 15.97
C VAL A 10 -8.37 60.21 16.97
N ALA A 11 -9.04 60.38 18.12
CA ALA A 11 -9.13 59.33 19.13
C ALA A 11 -10.08 58.17 18.75
N PHE A 12 -11.07 58.42 17.89
CA PHE A 12 -12.02 57.39 17.46
C PHE A 12 -11.44 56.42 16.41
N ILE A 13 -10.44 56.85 15.63
CA ILE A 13 -9.84 56.04 14.56
C ILE A 13 -8.82 55.02 15.11
N VAL A 14 -8.17 55.31 16.24
CA VAL A 14 -7.19 54.39 16.87
C VAL A 14 -7.89 53.27 17.67
N ALA A 15 -9.06 53.53 18.27
CA ALA A 15 -9.82 52.50 18.97
C ALA A 15 -10.53 51.50 18.03
N LEU A 16 -10.94 51.94 16.82
CA LEU A 16 -11.50 51.05 15.79
C LEU A 16 -10.44 50.11 15.16
N SER A 17 -9.18 50.55 15.08
CA SER A 17 -8.11 49.75 14.46
C SER A 17 -7.58 48.65 15.39
N ILE A 18 -7.59 48.86 16.72
CA ILE A 18 -7.17 47.82 17.69
C ILE A 18 -8.23 46.73 17.85
N SER A 19 -9.53 47.10 17.84
CA SER A 19 -10.65 46.15 17.98
C SER A 19 -10.88 45.27 16.75
N THR A 20 -10.56 45.77 15.55
CA THR A 20 -10.63 44.98 14.31
C THR A 20 -9.48 43.99 14.18
N ALA A 21 -8.28 44.34 14.66
CA ALA A 21 -7.12 43.44 14.64
C ALA A 21 -7.28 42.22 15.56
N THR A 22 -7.85 42.39 16.77
CA THR A 22 -8.11 41.27 17.70
C THR A 22 -9.24 40.36 17.22
N ALA A 23 -10.35 40.93 16.72
CA ALA A 23 -11.44 40.14 16.15
C ALA A 23 -11.02 39.34 14.90
N GLN A 24 -10.06 39.84 14.12
CA GLN A 24 -9.51 39.15 12.95
C GLN A 24 -8.51 38.05 13.33
N SER A 25 -7.75 38.18 14.44
CA SER A 25 -6.90 37.10 14.96
C SER A 25 -7.72 35.96 15.56
N ASP A 26 -8.82 36.28 16.24
CA ASP A 26 -9.68 35.28 16.87
C ASP A 26 -10.39 34.41 15.82
N LYS A 27 -10.94 35.04 14.76
CA LYS A 27 -11.54 34.32 13.61
C LYS A 27 -10.56 33.40 12.90
N LYS A 28 -9.31 33.84 12.70
CA LYS A 28 -8.27 33.02 12.06
C LYS A 28 -7.88 31.82 12.92
N THR A 29 -7.87 32.00 14.24
CA THR A 29 -7.60 30.91 15.20
C THR A 29 -8.75 29.91 15.22
N GLU A 30 -9.99 30.37 15.23
CA GLU A 30 -11.20 29.53 15.16
C GLU A 30 -11.28 28.73 13.85
N GLU A 31 -11.02 29.35 12.70
CA GLU A 31 -10.98 28.66 11.41
C GLU A 31 -9.87 27.59 11.35
N MET A 32 -8.72 27.86 11.96
CA MET A 32 -7.63 26.89 12.05
C MET A 32 -7.99 25.69 12.94
N LEU A 33 -8.63 25.93 14.08
CA LEU A 33 -9.13 24.88 14.98
C LEU A 33 -10.19 24.03 14.28
N LEU A 34 -11.16 24.64 13.61
CA LEU A 34 -12.18 23.94 12.82
C LEU A 34 -11.57 23.07 11.71
N LYS A 35 -10.55 23.59 11.00
CA LYS A 35 -9.83 22.81 9.98
C LYS A 35 -9.09 21.62 10.59
N LYS A 36 -8.47 21.81 11.75
CA LYS A 36 -7.78 20.73 12.47
C LYS A 36 -8.76 19.66 12.94
N GLU A 37 -9.85 20.05 13.58
CA GLU A 37 -10.92 19.14 14.03
C GLU A 37 -11.54 18.38 12.86
N LYS A 38 -11.79 19.06 11.73
CA LYS A 38 -12.28 18.41 10.50
C LYS A 38 -11.30 17.36 9.99
N LYS A 39 -10.00 17.68 9.92
CA LYS A 39 -8.96 16.74 9.48
C LYS A 39 -8.86 15.54 10.42
N GLU A 40 -8.92 15.76 11.72
CA GLU A 40 -8.90 14.69 12.73
C GLU A 40 -10.15 13.81 12.62
N MET A 41 -11.34 14.40 12.43
CA MET A 41 -12.58 13.67 12.21
C MET A 41 -12.53 12.82 10.95
N GLU A 42 -12.04 13.39 9.83
CA GLU A 42 -11.86 12.66 8.58
C GLU A 42 -10.90 11.47 8.77
N ALA A 43 -9.78 11.66 9.47
CA ALA A 43 -8.84 10.58 9.78
C ALA A 43 -9.50 9.46 10.61
N ARG A 44 -10.31 9.81 11.61
CA ARG A 44 -11.06 8.82 12.42
C ARG A 44 -12.08 8.07 11.59
N ILE A 45 -12.84 8.75 10.75
CA ILE A 45 -13.81 8.11 9.84
C ILE A 45 -13.11 7.12 8.90
N GLN A 46 -11.93 7.46 8.36
CA GLN A 46 -11.18 6.53 7.52
C GLN A 46 -10.66 5.33 8.30
N ALA A 47 -10.17 5.53 9.52
CA ALA A 47 -9.76 4.44 10.39
C ALA A 47 -10.92 3.49 10.72
N ASP A 48 -12.09 4.03 11.09
CA ASP A 48 -13.29 3.24 11.38
C ASP A 48 -13.77 2.47 10.15
N LYS A 49 -13.71 3.09 8.96
CA LYS A 49 -14.00 2.40 7.68
C LYS A 49 -13.04 1.26 7.42
N LYS A 50 -11.73 1.44 7.63
CA LYS A 50 -10.72 0.39 7.48
C LYS A 50 -10.99 -0.79 8.42
N ILE A 51 -11.33 -0.51 9.67
CA ILE A 51 -11.71 -1.54 10.65
C ILE A 51 -12.98 -2.27 10.21
N ALA A 52 -14.02 -1.54 9.81
CA ALA A 52 -15.27 -2.14 9.35
C ALA A 52 -15.08 -3.00 8.09
N ARG A 53 -14.23 -2.58 7.15
CA ARG A 53 -13.89 -3.36 5.95
C ARG A 53 -13.12 -4.63 6.30
N LYS A 54 -12.15 -4.56 7.21
CA LYS A 54 -11.43 -5.73 7.70
C LYS A 54 -12.37 -6.72 8.40
N ALA A 55 -13.26 -6.23 9.27
CA ALA A 55 -14.26 -7.08 9.92
C ALA A 55 -15.24 -7.69 8.91
N LEU A 56 -15.70 -6.92 7.91
CA LEU A 56 -16.55 -7.44 6.84
C LEU A 56 -15.84 -8.52 6.01
N ARG A 57 -14.54 -8.36 5.77
CA ARG A 57 -13.70 -9.35 5.08
C ARG A 57 -13.65 -10.66 5.87
N GLU A 58 -13.46 -10.59 7.19
CA GLU A 58 -13.49 -11.76 8.08
C GLU A 58 -14.86 -12.46 8.05
N LEU A 59 -15.96 -11.70 8.04
CA LEU A 59 -17.33 -12.24 7.97
C LEU A 59 -17.66 -12.92 6.63
N ARG A 60 -17.12 -12.42 5.51
CA ARG A 60 -17.35 -12.97 4.16
C ARG A 60 -16.63 -14.31 3.92
N GLY A 61 -15.77 -14.76 4.84
CA GLY A 61 -15.07 -16.02 4.70
C GLY A 61 -14.25 -16.09 3.40
N SER A 62 -14.47 -17.12 2.59
CA SER A 62 -13.72 -17.40 1.35
C SER A 62 -14.25 -16.72 0.08
N GLU A 63 -15.30 -15.89 0.17
CA GLU A 63 -15.94 -15.28 -1.01
C GLU A 63 -15.18 -14.04 -1.49
N VAL A 64 -14.61 -14.06 -2.69
CA VAL A 64 -13.92 -12.90 -3.29
C VAL A 64 -14.84 -11.70 -3.51
N SER A 65 -14.33 -10.48 -3.26
CA SER A 65 -15.08 -9.23 -3.43
C SER A 65 -15.36 -8.95 -4.90
N ASP A 66 -16.61 -8.63 -5.24
CA ASP A 66 -16.93 -8.17 -6.60
C ASP A 66 -16.24 -6.86 -6.96
N LEU A 67 -15.91 -6.02 -5.97
CA LEU A 67 -15.12 -4.82 -6.20
C LEU A 67 -13.69 -5.19 -6.63
N SER A 68 -13.09 -6.24 -6.07
CA SER A 68 -11.76 -6.72 -6.51
C SER A 68 -11.80 -7.24 -7.95
N LYS A 69 -12.90 -7.90 -8.36
CA LYS A 69 -13.09 -8.32 -9.76
C LYS A 69 -13.22 -7.13 -10.71
N GLN A 70 -13.91 -6.06 -10.29
CA GLN A 70 -14.02 -4.83 -11.07
C GLN A 70 -12.67 -4.10 -11.18
N SER A 71 -11.94 -3.97 -10.08
CA SER A 71 -10.58 -3.41 -10.08
C SER A 71 -9.67 -4.19 -11.02
N PHE A 72 -9.72 -5.52 -10.98
CA PHE A 72 -8.98 -6.37 -11.91
C PHE A 72 -9.30 -6.10 -13.38
N ALA A 73 -10.58 -6.00 -13.73
CA ALA A 73 -10.97 -5.67 -15.10
C ALA A 73 -10.47 -4.27 -15.53
N SER A 74 -10.38 -3.32 -14.59
CA SER A 74 -9.79 -2.00 -14.84
C SER A 74 -8.27 -2.06 -15.03
N ASP A 75 -7.57 -2.86 -14.22
CA ASP A 75 -6.11 -2.93 -14.19
C ASP A 75 -5.53 -3.76 -15.33
N PHE A 76 -6.24 -4.83 -15.74
CA PHE A 76 -5.74 -5.82 -16.70
C PHE A 76 -6.64 -5.99 -17.95
N GLY A 77 -7.78 -5.30 -18.01
CA GLY A 77 -8.76 -5.47 -19.08
C GLY A 77 -9.58 -6.75 -18.94
N GLU A 78 -10.29 -7.11 -20.01
CA GLU A 78 -11.04 -8.36 -20.06
C GLU A 78 -10.09 -9.54 -20.33
N VAL A 79 -9.70 -10.25 -19.28
CA VAL A 79 -8.90 -11.47 -19.33
C VAL A 79 -9.82 -12.68 -19.14
N SER A 80 -9.72 -13.69 -20.00
CA SER A 80 -10.45 -14.96 -19.84
C SER A 80 -9.76 -15.88 -18.82
N ASP A 81 -10.51 -16.85 -18.29
CA ASP A 81 -9.97 -17.95 -17.46
C ASP A 81 -9.25 -17.51 -16.17
N VAL A 82 -9.70 -16.40 -15.58
CA VAL A 82 -9.19 -15.92 -14.30
C VAL A 82 -9.67 -16.82 -13.16
N SER A 83 -8.73 -17.46 -12.47
CA SER A 83 -9.00 -18.22 -11.26
C SER A 83 -8.91 -17.32 -10.04
N TRP A 84 -10.01 -17.22 -9.30
CA TRP A 84 -10.14 -16.36 -8.13
C TRP A 84 -10.07 -17.17 -6.84
N ALA A 85 -9.29 -16.67 -5.89
CA ALA A 85 -9.23 -17.18 -4.53
C ALA A 85 -9.24 -16.03 -3.53
N ARG A 86 -9.70 -16.28 -2.30
CA ARG A 86 -9.51 -15.38 -1.18
C ARG A 86 -8.58 -16.03 -0.17
N SER A 87 -7.53 -15.31 0.20
CA SER A 87 -6.72 -15.60 1.38
C SER A 87 -7.06 -14.64 2.52
N THR A 88 -6.43 -14.84 3.68
CA THR A 88 -6.61 -14.01 4.87
C THR A 88 -6.46 -12.52 4.54
N ASN A 89 -5.46 -12.17 3.73
CA ASN A 89 -5.07 -10.80 3.49
C ASN A 89 -5.49 -10.28 2.11
N PHE A 90 -5.59 -11.16 1.10
CA PHE A 90 -5.79 -10.73 -0.29
C PHE A 90 -6.93 -11.45 -1.01
N ASP A 91 -7.59 -10.72 -1.90
CA ASP A 91 -8.29 -11.35 -3.01
C ASP A 91 -7.28 -11.56 -4.13
N GLU A 92 -7.22 -12.78 -4.67
CA GLU A 92 -6.15 -13.22 -5.55
C GLU A 92 -6.74 -13.61 -6.91
N ALA A 93 -6.27 -12.97 -7.97
CA ALA A 93 -6.65 -13.25 -9.34
C ALA A 93 -5.49 -13.90 -10.07
N THR A 94 -5.59 -15.19 -10.39
CA THR A 94 -4.56 -15.94 -11.13
C THR A 94 -4.97 -16.11 -12.59
N PHE A 95 -4.11 -15.70 -13.51
CA PHE A 95 -4.38 -15.64 -14.95
C PHE A 95 -3.08 -15.76 -15.76
N MET A 96 -3.21 -15.87 -17.08
CA MET A 96 -2.08 -15.82 -18.00
C MET A 96 -1.88 -14.40 -18.52
N LYS A 97 -0.66 -13.86 -18.38
CA LYS A 97 -0.25 -12.57 -18.93
C LYS A 97 1.08 -12.75 -19.64
N ASP A 98 1.16 -12.34 -20.91
CA ASP A 98 2.38 -12.43 -21.73
C ASP A 98 3.01 -13.84 -21.74
N GLY A 99 2.17 -14.88 -21.70
CA GLY A 99 2.60 -16.28 -21.68
C GLY A 99 3.09 -16.81 -20.32
N ALA A 100 3.04 -16.00 -19.26
CA ALA A 100 3.41 -16.41 -17.91
C ALA A 100 2.21 -16.41 -16.95
N LYS A 101 2.21 -17.36 -16.01
CA LYS A 101 1.22 -17.40 -14.94
C LYS A 101 1.47 -16.23 -13.99
N THR A 102 0.45 -15.39 -13.82
CA THR A 102 0.49 -14.18 -13.01
C THR A 102 -0.62 -14.23 -11.97
N THR A 103 -0.32 -13.82 -10.74
CA THR A 103 -1.32 -13.63 -9.69
C THR A 103 -1.32 -12.18 -9.25
N ALA A 104 -2.47 -11.51 -9.33
CA ALA A 104 -2.67 -10.16 -8.80
C ALA A 104 -3.31 -10.23 -7.41
N TYR A 105 -2.83 -9.40 -6.49
CA TYR A 105 -3.26 -9.37 -5.09
C TYR A 105 -4.00 -8.07 -4.79
N TYR A 106 -5.21 -8.17 -4.26
CA TYR A 106 -6.03 -7.02 -3.89
C TYR A 106 -6.28 -6.97 -2.39
N ASP A 107 -6.06 -5.81 -1.79
CA ASP A 107 -6.27 -5.59 -0.36
C ASP A 107 -7.77 -5.52 0.02
N TYR A 108 -8.06 -5.22 1.29
CA TYR A 108 -9.43 -5.09 1.81
C TYR A 108 -10.21 -3.88 1.24
N ASP A 109 -9.52 -2.95 0.58
CA ASP A 109 -10.10 -1.83 -0.16
C ASP A 109 -10.25 -2.14 -1.66
N SER A 110 -9.97 -3.38 -2.07
CA SER A 110 -9.96 -3.84 -3.46
C SER A 110 -9.00 -3.03 -4.34
N LYS A 111 -7.91 -2.54 -3.75
CA LYS A 111 -6.81 -1.91 -4.49
C LYS A 111 -5.73 -2.94 -4.79
N LEU A 112 -5.16 -2.89 -5.99
CA LEU A 112 -4.03 -3.73 -6.37
C LEU A 112 -2.84 -3.43 -5.45
N VAL A 113 -2.30 -4.45 -4.81
CA VAL A 113 -1.08 -4.39 -3.99
C VAL A 113 0.14 -4.69 -4.86
N GLY A 114 0.02 -5.66 -5.76
CA GLY A 114 1.09 -6.03 -6.68
C GLY A 114 0.74 -7.32 -7.41
N THR A 115 1.69 -7.84 -8.17
CA THR A 115 1.56 -9.12 -8.86
C THR A 115 2.74 -10.03 -8.62
N THR A 116 2.50 -11.33 -8.50
CA THR A 116 3.55 -12.33 -8.68
C THR A 116 3.49 -12.91 -10.08
N VAL A 117 4.65 -13.21 -10.65
CA VAL A 117 4.79 -13.87 -11.96
C VAL A 117 5.69 -15.09 -11.77
N ASP A 118 5.25 -16.24 -12.28
CA ASP A 118 6.09 -17.44 -12.31
C ASP A 118 7.28 -17.19 -13.25
N LYS A 119 8.48 -17.42 -12.73
CA LYS A 119 9.77 -17.21 -13.40
C LYS A 119 10.62 -18.48 -13.34
N THR A 120 11.74 -18.42 -14.02
CA THR A 120 12.74 -19.50 -14.06
C THR A 120 14.06 -19.02 -13.46
N ILE A 121 14.97 -19.96 -13.22
CA ILE A 121 16.33 -19.65 -12.78
C ILE A 121 17.07 -18.71 -13.75
N ASN A 122 16.73 -18.74 -15.05
CA ASN A 122 17.34 -17.90 -16.07
C ASN A 122 16.90 -16.43 -15.98
N ASP A 123 15.83 -16.14 -15.24
CA ASP A 123 15.34 -14.79 -14.99
C ASP A 123 16.05 -14.12 -13.80
N LEU A 124 16.82 -14.87 -13.02
CA LEU A 124 17.55 -14.35 -11.86
C LEU A 124 18.85 -13.65 -12.27
N PRO A 125 19.30 -12.62 -11.53
CA PRO A 125 20.63 -12.07 -11.68
C PRO A 125 21.71 -13.17 -11.55
N PRO A 126 22.73 -13.20 -12.43
CA PRO A 126 23.78 -14.23 -12.35
C PRO A 126 24.53 -14.26 -11.02
N SER A 127 24.69 -13.10 -10.36
CA SER A 127 25.25 -12.99 -9.01
C SER A 127 24.44 -13.77 -7.99
N ALA A 128 23.10 -13.69 -8.06
CA ALA A 128 22.21 -14.40 -7.16
C ALA A 128 22.29 -15.92 -7.36
N VAL A 129 22.30 -16.38 -8.63
CA VAL A 129 22.45 -17.82 -8.93
C VAL A 129 23.76 -18.36 -8.34
N ASN A 130 24.86 -17.62 -8.50
CA ASN A 130 26.14 -18.00 -7.91
C ASN A 130 26.12 -18.02 -6.38
N ASP A 131 25.48 -17.04 -5.76
CA ASP A 131 25.38 -16.95 -4.30
C ASP A 131 24.53 -18.08 -3.71
N ILE A 132 23.39 -18.40 -4.34
CA ILE A 132 22.53 -19.52 -3.96
C ILE A 132 23.31 -20.84 -4.06
N ASN A 133 23.96 -21.10 -5.20
CA ASN A 133 24.74 -22.33 -5.40
C ASN A 133 25.87 -22.49 -4.38
N LYS A 134 26.44 -21.37 -3.93
CA LYS A 134 27.53 -21.36 -2.93
C LYS A 134 27.03 -21.59 -1.50
N HIS A 135 25.97 -20.90 -1.09
CA HIS A 135 25.52 -20.91 0.31
C HIS A 135 24.45 -21.97 0.61
N TYR A 136 23.77 -22.46 -0.42
CA TYR A 136 22.75 -23.50 -0.35
C TYR A 136 23.18 -24.73 -1.14
N GLU A 137 24.46 -25.12 -1.03
CA GLU A 137 24.98 -26.34 -1.66
C GLU A 137 24.13 -27.57 -1.26
N GLY A 138 23.78 -28.39 -2.25
CA GLY A 138 22.90 -29.56 -2.07
C GLY A 138 21.40 -29.23 -2.04
N TYR A 139 21.01 -27.95 -2.10
CA TYR A 139 19.63 -27.55 -2.33
C TYR A 139 19.34 -27.47 -3.85
N GLN A 140 18.10 -27.77 -4.22
CA GLN A 140 17.53 -27.61 -5.55
C GLN A 140 16.61 -26.40 -5.56
N ILE A 141 16.68 -25.59 -6.62
CA ILE A 141 15.71 -24.51 -6.87
C ILE A 141 14.44 -25.13 -7.44
N ASN A 142 13.35 -25.03 -6.68
CA ASN A 142 12.06 -25.63 -7.03
C ASN A 142 11.14 -24.64 -7.75
N LYS A 143 11.17 -23.37 -7.33
CA LYS A 143 10.28 -22.33 -7.85
C LYS A 143 10.99 -20.98 -7.80
N VAL A 144 10.76 -20.17 -8.82
CA VAL A 144 11.11 -18.76 -8.83
C VAL A 144 9.84 -17.98 -9.11
N ILE A 145 9.52 -17.02 -8.25
CA ILE A 145 8.46 -16.04 -8.51
C ILE A 145 9.07 -14.65 -8.47
N MET A 146 8.61 -13.76 -9.33
CA MET A 146 8.95 -12.34 -9.27
C MET A 146 7.74 -11.59 -8.76
N PHE A 147 7.91 -10.83 -7.68
CA PHE A 147 6.95 -9.86 -7.22
C PHE A 147 7.22 -8.51 -7.88
N ASN A 148 6.18 -7.97 -8.50
CA ASN A 148 6.14 -6.62 -9.02
C ASN A 148 5.19 -5.81 -8.13
N ASP A 149 5.76 -4.83 -7.45
CA ASP A 149 5.02 -3.97 -6.55
C ASP A 149 4.09 -3.00 -7.29
N ASN A 150 3.02 -2.57 -6.63
CA ASN A 150 2.23 -1.43 -7.07
C ASN A 150 2.50 -0.22 -6.18
N GLU A 151 3.43 0.64 -6.61
CA GLU A 151 3.85 1.88 -5.91
C GLU A 151 2.70 2.86 -5.61
N SER A 152 1.51 2.64 -6.19
CA SER A 152 0.31 3.45 -5.95
C SER A 152 -0.56 2.97 -4.77
N ASN A 153 -0.14 1.92 -4.07
CA ASN A 153 -0.80 1.39 -2.87
C ASN A 153 0.08 1.62 -1.62
N ASP A 154 -0.56 1.77 -0.46
CA ASP A 154 0.10 1.91 0.85
C ASP A 154 0.03 0.60 1.68
N SER A 155 -0.48 -0.49 1.08
CA SER A 155 -0.68 -1.78 1.74
C SER A 155 0.52 -2.67 1.51
N ASP A 156 1.27 -2.93 2.58
CA ASP A 156 2.40 -3.85 2.54
C ASP A 156 2.00 -5.25 2.02
N MET A 157 2.87 -5.83 1.20
CA MET A 157 2.69 -7.20 0.73
C MET A 157 3.03 -8.24 1.81
N LEU A 158 2.30 -9.37 1.80
CA LEU A 158 2.62 -10.54 2.63
C LEU A 158 2.70 -11.79 1.75
N LEU A 159 3.89 -12.38 1.68
CA LEU A 159 4.15 -13.64 0.98
C LEU A 159 4.75 -14.65 1.95
N TYR A 160 4.35 -15.91 1.83
CA TYR A 160 4.84 -17.00 2.71
C TYR A 160 4.73 -16.69 4.21
N GLY A 161 3.68 -15.97 4.63
CA GLY A 161 3.49 -15.58 6.03
C GLY A 161 4.32 -14.38 6.49
N THR A 162 5.21 -13.85 5.64
CA THR A 162 6.15 -12.79 5.98
C THR A 162 5.82 -11.51 5.22
N GLN A 163 5.74 -10.41 5.94
CA GLN A 163 5.58 -9.07 5.38
C GLN A 163 6.95 -8.52 4.91
N PHE A 164 6.98 -7.78 3.81
CA PHE A 164 8.20 -7.18 3.28
C PHE A 164 7.91 -5.81 2.66
N GLU A 165 8.97 -5.03 2.43
CA GLU A 165 8.87 -3.71 1.84
C GLU A 165 8.45 -3.78 0.37
N ASP A 166 7.69 -2.76 -0.06
CA ASP A 166 7.08 -2.61 -1.37
C ASP A 166 8.13 -2.31 -2.45
N ALA A 167 8.89 -3.34 -2.81
CA ALA A 167 9.90 -3.29 -3.84
C ALA A 167 9.87 -4.56 -4.69
N ASN A 168 10.28 -4.42 -5.95
CA ASN A 168 10.42 -5.55 -6.86
C ASN A 168 11.50 -6.50 -6.35
N ASN A 169 11.12 -7.77 -6.20
CA ASN A 169 12.00 -8.81 -5.68
C ASN A 169 11.64 -10.16 -6.32
N TYR A 170 12.62 -11.05 -6.43
CA TYR A 170 12.35 -12.46 -6.68
C TYR A 170 12.26 -13.20 -5.35
N PHE A 171 11.39 -14.19 -5.28
CA PHE A 171 11.37 -15.20 -4.24
C PHE A 171 11.72 -16.55 -4.84
N VAL A 172 12.73 -17.19 -4.26
CA VAL A 172 13.28 -18.45 -4.74
C VAL A 172 13.06 -19.52 -3.68
N GLU A 173 12.26 -20.52 -4.02
CA GLU A 173 12.05 -21.69 -3.17
C GLU A 173 13.17 -22.69 -3.43
N VAL A 174 13.93 -23.00 -2.38
CA VAL A 174 15.01 -23.98 -2.42
C VAL A 174 14.77 -25.11 -1.43
N SER A 175 15.12 -26.34 -1.80
CA SER A 175 14.98 -27.49 -0.92
C SER A 175 16.10 -28.51 -1.05
N ASN A 176 16.45 -29.19 0.04
CA ASN A 176 17.38 -30.33 0.03
C ASN A 176 16.66 -31.67 0.33
N GLY A 177 15.34 -31.73 0.14
CA GLY A 177 14.49 -32.87 0.50
C GLY A 177 14.12 -32.98 1.98
N VAL A 178 14.81 -32.26 2.88
CA VAL A 178 14.50 -32.22 4.32
C VAL A 178 13.96 -30.85 4.74
N ARG A 179 14.52 -29.76 4.21
CA ARG A 179 14.15 -28.39 4.54
C ARG A 179 13.74 -27.64 3.28
N ASN A 180 12.68 -26.84 3.39
CA ASN A 180 12.24 -25.89 2.39
C ASN A 180 12.48 -24.48 2.89
N VAL A 181 13.24 -23.70 2.11
CA VAL A 181 13.61 -22.33 2.44
C VAL A 181 13.16 -21.43 1.30
N VAL A 182 12.66 -20.25 1.64
CA VAL A 182 12.41 -19.18 0.69
C VAL A 182 13.51 -18.15 0.83
N LEU A 183 14.13 -17.81 -0.28
CA LEU A 183 15.11 -16.74 -0.39
C LEU A 183 14.46 -15.55 -1.07
N MET A 184 14.78 -14.35 -0.61
CA MET A 184 14.44 -13.11 -1.29
C MET A 184 15.68 -12.60 -2.01
N VAL A 185 15.52 -12.30 -3.30
CA VAL A 185 16.58 -11.83 -4.18
C VAL A 185 16.19 -10.48 -4.73
N SER A 186 16.98 -9.45 -4.41
CA SER A 186 16.75 -8.11 -4.96
C SER A 186 17.02 -8.06 -6.47
N MET A 187 16.55 -7.01 -7.14
CA MET A 187 16.81 -6.84 -8.57
C MET A 187 18.30 -6.73 -8.92
N ASP A 188 19.15 -6.29 -7.98
CA ASP A 188 20.61 -6.25 -8.13
C ASP A 188 21.30 -7.61 -7.85
N GLY A 189 20.53 -8.61 -7.42
CA GLY A 189 21.01 -9.96 -7.17
C GLY A 189 21.53 -10.22 -5.75
N ASN A 190 21.20 -9.35 -4.78
CA ASN A 190 21.50 -9.61 -3.39
C ASN A 190 20.55 -10.68 -2.85
N VAL A 191 21.10 -11.77 -2.32
CA VAL A 191 20.32 -12.89 -1.78
C VAL A 191 20.23 -12.76 -0.26
N SER A 192 19.03 -12.96 0.26
CA SER A 192 18.77 -12.97 1.71
C SER A 192 17.79 -14.09 2.06
N TYR A 193 17.92 -14.62 3.28
CA TYR A 193 16.90 -15.50 3.84
C TYR A 193 15.59 -14.72 3.99
N PHE A 194 14.48 -15.31 3.57
CA PHE A 194 13.16 -14.71 3.70
C PHE A 194 12.27 -15.45 4.68
N SER A 195 12.04 -16.74 4.44
CA SER A 195 11.13 -17.55 5.25
C SER A 195 11.43 -19.04 5.13
N THR A 196 10.70 -19.86 5.87
CA THR A 196 10.65 -21.32 5.73
C THR A 196 9.20 -21.74 5.52
N MET A 197 8.99 -22.87 4.84
CA MET A 197 7.66 -23.43 4.57
C MET A 197 7.32 -24.61 5.49
#